data_AF-A0A3C0MGK9-F1
#
_entry.id   AF-A0A3C0MGK9-F1
#
_cell.length_a   1.000
_cell.length_b   1.000
_cell.length_c   1.000
_cell.angle_alpha   90.00
_cell.angle_beta   90.00
_cell.angle_gamma   90.00
#
_symmetry.space_group_name_H-M   'P 1'
#
loop_
_entity.id
_entity.type
_entity.pdbx_description
1 polymer ?
#
loop_
_entity_poly.entity_id
_entity_poly.type
_entity_poly.pdbx_seq_one_letter_code
_entity_poly.pdbx_strand_id
1 'polypeptide(L)' 'MSQSRPYRQAIDKLRAAGLRPTRQRLALSTLLFDGPDRHVTAEALHDEARTAGFDLSLATVYNTLHQ' A
#
# COMPACT_ATOMS: atom_id res chain seq x y z
N MET A 1 -19.01 4.25 19.32
CA MET A 1 -18.87 3.98 17.87
C MET A 1 -17.45 4.35 17.47
N SER A 2 -16.53 3.39 17.44
CA SER A 2 -15.14 3.68 17.08
C SER A 2 -15.06 3.95 15.59
N GLN A 3 -14.79 5.20 15.20
CA GLN A 3 -14.39 5.53 13.84
C GLN A 3 -13.02 4.86 13.59
N SER A 4 -13.03 3.68 12.97
CA SER A 4 -11.82 3.08 12.41
C SER A 4 -11.31 4.04 11.34
N ARG A 5 -10.29 4.82 11.67
CA ARG A 5 -9.67 5.75 10.73
C ARG A 5 -9.16 4.91 9.55
N PRO A 6 -9.66 5.13 8.32
CA PRO A 6 -9.11 4.46 7.15
C PRO A 6 -7.60 4.73 7.12
N TYR A 7 -6.81 3.71 6.80
CA TYR A 7 -5.35 3.76 6.73
C TYR A 7 -4.56 3.75 8.05
N ARG A 8 -5.17 3.66 9.24
CA ARG A 8 -4.41 3.69 10.51
C ARG A 8 -3.31 2.62 10.54
N GLN A 9 -3.66 1.38 10.21
CA GLN A 9 -2.72 0.27 10.17
C GLN A 9 -1.61 0.48 9.12
N ALA A 10 -1.96 1.00 7.93
CA ALA A 10 -1.00 1.31 6.88
C ALA A 10 -0.02 2.42 7.31
N ILE A 11 -0.51 3.47 7.96
CA ILE A 11 0.32 4.56 8.51
C ILE A 11 1.28 4.02 9.56
N ASP A 12 0.79 3.19 10.48
CA ASP A 12 1.59 2.64 11.57
C ASP A 12 2.68 1.71 11.02
N LYS A 13 2.37 0.85 10.05
CA LYS A 13 3.36 0.01 9.35
C LYS A 13 4.43 0.83 8.63
N LEU A 14 4.03 1.85 7.86
CA LEU A 14 4.97 2.72 7.15
C LEU A 14 5.89 3.45 8.12
N ARG A 15 5.35 4.00 9.22
CA ARG A 15 6.15 4.67 10.25
C ARG A 15 7.09 3.72 10.98
N ALA A 16 6.64 2.51 11.29
CA ALA A 16 7.48 1.49 11.91
C ALA A 16 8.67 1.09 11.01
N ALA A 17 8.49 1.13 9.69
CA ALA A 17 9.55 0.96 8.70
C ALA A 17 10.39 2.23 8.43
N GLY A 18 10.14 3.34 9.13
CA GLY A 18 10.83 4.63 8.87
C GLY A 18 10.40 5.32 7.57
N LEU A 19 9.34 4.86 6.92
CA LEU A 19 8.84 5.38 5.65
C LEU A 19 7.81 6.48 5.88
N ARG A 20 7.99 7.60 5.17
CA ARG A 20 6.98 8.66 5.11
C ARG A 20 5.68 8.14 4.48
N PRO A 21 4.50 8.32 5.11
CA PRO A 21 3.21 7.85 4.60
C PRO A 21 2.66 8.77 3.50
N THR A 22 3.20 8.65 2.29
CA THR A 22 2.68 9.35 1.10
C THR A 22 1.40 8.69 0.59
N ARG A 23 0.59 9.39 -0.22
CA ARG A 23 -0.66 8.83 -0.77
C ARG A 23 -0.44 7.50 -1.50
N GLN A 24 0.60 7.42 -2.33
CA GLN A 24 0.93 6.20 -3.09
C GLN A 24 1.34 5.04 -2.16
N ARG A 25 2.19 5.31 -1.15
CA ARG A 25 2.58 4.29 -0.18
C ARG A 25 1.41 3.81 0.66
N LEU A 26 0.50 4.71 1.04
CA LEU A 26 -0.73 4.36 1.75
C LEU A 26 -1.63 3.47 0.91
N ALA A 27 -1.82 3.81 -0.37
CA ALA A 27 -2.59 2.98 -1.30
C ALA A 27 -2.01 1.57 -1.40
N LEU A 28 -0.72 1.44 -1.72
CA LEU A 28 -0.04 0.16 -1.87
C LEU A 28 -0.03 -0.63 -0.54
N SER A 29 0.23 0.02 0.59
CA SER A 29 0.21 -0.63 1.90
C SER A 29 -1.18 -1.13 2.28
N THR A 30 -2.24 -0.45 1.84
CA THR A 30 -3.62 -0.90 2.10
C THR A 30 -3.92 -2.13 1.27
N LEU A 31 -3.60 -2.13 -0.03
CA LEU A 31 -3.78 -3.31 -0.89
C LEU A 31 -3.00 -4.54 -0.41
N LEU A 32 -1.82 -4.32 0.18
CA LEU A 32 -0.97 -5.37 0.73
C LEU A 32 -1.44 -5.90 2.08
N PHE A 33 -1.94 -5.05 2.97
CA PHE A 33 -2.10 -5.40 4.39
C PHE A 33 -3.54 -5.32 4.92
N ASP A 34 -4.51 -4.86 4.14
CA ASP A 34 -5.94 -4.77 4.54
C ASP A 34 -6.72 -6.08 4.25
N GLY A 35 -6.01 -7.21 4.16
CA GLY A 35 -6.56 -8.52 3.82
C GLY A 35 -5.70 -9.67 4.34
N PRO A 36 -6.04 -10.93 4.00
CA PRO A 36 -5.24 -12.08 4.39
C PRO A 36 -3.86 -12.06 3.75
N ASP A 37 -2.90 -12.72 4.40
CA ASP A 37 -1.55 -12.90 3.85
C ASP A 37 -1.64 -13.61 2.50
N ARG A 38 -1.03 -13.00 1.48
CA ARG A 38 -0.95 -13.56 0.13
C ARG A 38 0.39 -13.24 -0.51
N HIS A 39 0.83 -14.13 -1.40
CA HIS A 39 1.92 -13.81 -2.31
C HIS A 39 1.38 -12.92 -3.42
N VAL A 40 2.05 -11.79 -3.65
CA VAL A 40 1.71 -10.86 -4.72
C VAL A 40 2.97 -10.58 -5.54
N THR A 41 2.81 -10.45 -6.85
CA THR A 41 3.87 -9.90 -7.71
C THR A 41 3.74 -8.38 -7.79
N ALA A 42 4.81 -7.69 -8.19
CA ALA A 42 4.76 -6.25 -8.38
C ALA A 42 3.75 -5.85 -9.47
N GLU A 43 3.65 -6.64 -10.54
CA GLU A 43 2.72 -6.46 -11.64
C GLU A 43 1.26 -6.63 -11.18
N ALA A 44 0.97 -7.68 -10.40
CA ALA A 44 -0.37 -7.89 -9.87
C ALA A 44 -0.79 -6.74 -8.93
N LEU A 45 0.13 -6.29 -8.07
CA LEU A 45 -0.13 -5.16 -7.18
C LEU A 45 -0.33 -3.84 -7.94
N HIS A 46 0.42 -3.64 -9.03
CA HIS A 46 0.24 -2.50 -9.93
C HIS A 46 -1.15 -2.52 -10.58
N ASP A 47 -1.60 -3.68 -11.07
CA ASP A 47 -2.90 -3.83 -11.70
C ASP A 47 -4.04 -3.61 -10.68
N GLU A 48 -3.91 -4.16 -9.47
CA GLU A 48 -4.85 -3.89 -8.37
C GLU A 48 -4.91 -2.39 -8.03
N ALA A 49 -3.76 -1.71 -7.96
CA ALA A 49 -3.70 -0.29 -7.69
C ALA A 49 -4.39 0.53 -8.80
N ARG A 50 -4.21 0.13 -10.07
CA ARG A 50 -4.87 0.75 -11.21
C ARG A 50 -6.38 0.54 -11.16
N THR A 51 -6.84 -0.68 -10.86
CA THR A 51 -8.26 -1.00 -10.67
C THR A 51 -8.88 -0.21 -9.52
N ALA A 52 -8.12 0.05 -8.46
CA ALA A 52 -8.53 0.91 -7.34
C ALA A 52 -8.46 2.42 -7.65
N GLY A 53 -8.07 2.82 -8.87
CA GLY A 53 -8.05 4.21 -9.31
C GLY A 53 -6.77 4.98 -8.96
N PHE A 54 -5.70 4.29 -8.55
CA PHE A 54 -4.40 4.91 -8.31
C PHE A 54 -3.55 4.89 -9.58
N ASP A 55 -3.21 6.08 -10.06
CA ASP A 55 -2.28 6.24 -11.18
C ASP A 55 -0.84 6.34 -10.68
N LEU A 56 -0.12 5.23 -10.76
CA LEU A 56 1.28 5.10 -10.36
C LEU A 56 1.99 4.14 -11.29
N SER A 57 3.29 4.36 -11.50
CA SER A 57 4.09 3.50 -12.37
C SER A 57 4.47 2.19 -11.67
N LEU A 58 4.77 1.17 -12.48
CA LEU A 58 5.34 -0.08 -11.97
C LEU A 58 6.63 0.16 -11.18
N ALA A 59 7.47 1.12 -11.59
CA ALA A 59 8.67 1.52 -10.85
C ALA A 59 8.34 2.03 -9.44
N THR A 60 7.24 2.76 -9.25
CA THR A 60 6.77 3.18 -7.92
C THR A 60 6.37 1.98 -7.05
N VAL A 61 5.78 0.95 -7.66
CA VAL A 61 5.46 -0.30 -6.94
C VAL A 61 6.75 -0.99 -6.49
N TYR A 62 7.69 -1.21 -7.40
CA TYR A 62 8.98 -1.81 -7.07
C TYR A 62 9.73 -1.03 -5.99
N ASN A 63 9.81 0.29 -6.10
CA ASN A 63 10.43 1.15 -5.09
C ASN A 63 9.74 1.02 -3.72
N THR A 64 8.42 0.85 -3.69
CA THR A 64 7.68 0.70 -2.44
C THR A 64 7.86 -0.68 -1.83
N LEU A 65 7.95 -1.74 -2.64
CA LEU A 65 8.18 -3.11 -2.16
C LEU A 65 9.61 -3.36 -1.68
N HIS A 66 10.57 -2.62 -2.24
CA HIS A 66 11.98 -2.74 -1.87
C HIS A 66 12.34 -2.01 -0.56
N GLN A 67 11.56 -0.99 -0.19
CA GLN A 67 11.81 -0.10 0.95
C GLN A 67 11.12 -0.57 2.22
#